data_AF-A0A7V8XZX3-F1
#
_entry.id   AF-A0A7V8XZX3-F1
#
_cell.length_a   1.000
_cell.length_b   1.000
_cell.length_c   1.000
_cell.angle_alpha   90.00
_cell.angle_beta   90.00
_cell.angle_gamma   90.00
#
_symmetry.space_group_name_H-M   'P 1'
#
loop_
_entity.id
_entity.type
_entity.pdbx_description
1 polymer ?
#
loop_
_entity_poly.entity_id
_entity_poly.type
_entity_poly.pdbx_seq_one_letter_code
_entity_poly.pdbx_strand_id
1 'polypeptide(L)' 'MTTTTVRETERKYDAQEQTQLPALDDLPGVSATVGPDEQTLEAVYYDTDDLRLARSGVTLRRRSGGDDAGWH' A
#
# COMPACT_ATOMS: atom_id res chain seq x y z
N MET A 1 31.47 7.42 9.60
CA MET A 1 30.00 7.45 9.49
C MET A 1 29.49 6.10 9.98
N THR A 2 28.72 6.07 11.06
CA THR A 2 28.13 4.82 11.59
C THR A 2 26.83 4.56 10.86
N THR A 3 26.71 3.40 10.21
CA THR A 3 25.47 2.96 9.57
C THR A 3 24.53 2.42 10.65
N THR A 4 23.34 3.01 10.77
CA THR A 4 22.28 2.49 11.64
C THR A 4 21.47 1.46 10.86
N THR A 5 21.37 0.24 11.39
CA THR A 5 20.45 -0.77 10.85
C THR A 5 19.10 -0.64 11.54
N VAL A 6 18.02 -0.58 10.76
CA VAL A 6 16.64 -0.53 11.26
C VAL A 6 15.90 -1.79 10.80
N ARG A 7 15.02 -2.32 11.66
CA ARG A 7 14.07 -3.37 11.29
C ARG A 7 12.71 -2.74 11.04
N GLU A 8 12.22 -2.84 9.81
CA GLU A 8 10.88 -2.41 9.45
C GLU A 8 9.88 -3.58 9.55
N THR A 9 8.61 -3.27 9.79
CA THR A 9 7.54 -4.28 9.84
C THR A 9 6.26 -3.66 9.31
N GLU A 10 5.70 -4.25 8.27
CA GLU A 10 4.42 -3.86 7.68
C GLU A 10 3.32 -4.84 8.09
N ARG A 11 2.09 -4.35 8.25
CA ARG A 11 0.90 -5.17 8.48
C ARG A 11 -0.22 -4.70 7.56
N LYS A 12 -0.87 -5.65 6.88
CA LYS A 12 -2.04 -5.39 6.05
C LYS A 12 -3.31 -5.80 6.79
N TYR A 13 -4.29 -4.92 6.79
CA TYR A 13 -5.62 -5.16 7.34
C TYR A 13 -6.66 -5.03 6.23
N ASP A 14 -7.77 -5.75 6.36
CA ASP A 14 -8.95 -5.60 5.52
C ASP A 14 -10.01 -4.87 6.36
N ALA A 15 -10.62 -3.83 5.79
CA ALA A 15 -11.59 -2.99 6.45
C ALA A 15 -12.78 -2.75 5.53
N GLN A 16 -13.99 -2.80 6.11
CA GLN A 16 -15.20 -2.38 5.41
C GLN A 16 -15.22 -0.87 5.21
N GLU A 17 -15.98 -0.39 4.22
CA GLU A 17 -16.05 1.03 3.86
C GLU A 17 -16.45 1.94 5.04
N GLN A 18 -17.32 1.45 5.94
CA GLN A 18 -17.77 2.22 7.10
C GLN A 18 -16.85 2.07 8.33
N THR A 19 -15.76 1.31 8.25
CA THR A 19 -14.84 1.11 9.37
C THR A 19 -14.26 2.46 9.81
N GLN A 20 -14.54 2.84 11.05
CA GLN A 20 -13.96 4.02 11.67
C GLN A 20 -12.62 3.65 12.31
N LEU A 21 -11.60 4.47 12.06
CA LEU A 21 -10.36 4.37 12.84
C LEU A 21 -10.62 4.85 14.27
N PRO A 22 -9.99 4.24 15.29
CA PRO A 22 -10.02 4.77 16.63
C PRO A 22 -9.35 6.14 16.67
N ALA A 23 -9.61 6.92 17.73
CA ALA A 23 -8.82 8.10 18.03
C ALA A 23 -7.33 7.69 18.12
N LEU A 24 -6.46 8.39 17.39
CA LEU A 24 -5.03 8.11 17.35
C LEU A 24 -4.22 9.15 18.12
N ASP A 25 -4.82 10.30 18.42
CA ASP A 25 -4.22 11.45 19.06
C ASP A 25 -4.03 11.28 20.58
N ASP A 26 -4.71 10.32 21.20
CA ASP A 26 -4.58 9.99 22.63
C ASP A 26 -3.64 8.79 22.91
N LEU A 27 -3.05 8.20 21.86
CA LEU A 27 -2.17 7.05 22.00
C LEU A 27 -0.82 7.43 22.63
N PRO A 28 -0.30 6.63 23.59
CA PRO A 28 1.00 6.89 24.20
C PRO A 28 2.13 6.98 23.16
N GLY A 29 2.87 8.09 23.19
CA GLY A 29 4.00 8.33 22.28
C GLY A 29 3.64 9.03 20.98
N VAL A 30 2.37 9.30 20.71
CA VAL A 30 1.93 10.15 19.59
C VAL A 30 2.03 11.62 20.01
N SER A 31 2.83 12.40 19.28
CA SER A 31 2.97 13.85 19.53
C SER A 31 1.99 14.71 18.74
N ALA A 32 1.57 14.23 17.57
CA ALA A 32 0.60 14.86 16.70
C ALA A 32 0.02 13.84 15.72
N THR A 33 -1.20 14.07 15.28
CA THR A 33 -1.82 13.39 14.15
C THR A 33 -1.99 14.39 13.00
N VAL A 34 -1.85 13.90 11.78
CA VAL A 34 -2.27 14.62 10.57
C VAL A 34 -3.45 13.86 9.97
N GLY A 35 -4.32 14.57 9.26
CA GLY A 35 -5.39 13.92 8.51
C GLY A 35 -4.84 12.95 7.45
N PRO A 36 -5.67 12.03 6.94
CA PRO A 36 -5.24 11.14 5.88
C PRO A 36 -4.82 11.93 4.63
N ASP A 37 -3.75 11.48 3.99
CA ASP A 37 -3.47 11.86 2.59
C ASP A 37 -4.27 10.92 1.67
N GLU A 38 -5.05 11.50 0.77
CA GLU A 38 -5.89 10.73 -0.15
C GLU A 38 -5.23 10.68 -1.53
N GLN A 39 -4.97 9.46 -2.00
CA GLN A 39 -4.42 9.23 -3.33
C GLN A 39 -5.37 8.36 -4.13
N THR A 40 -5.75 8.81 -5.31
CA THR A 40 -6.50 7.99 -6.27
C THR A 40 -5.50 7.13 -7.05
N LEU A 41 -5.62 5.81 -6.89
CA LEU A 41 -4.76 4.83 -7.57
C LEU A 41 -5.58 3.99 -8.55
N GLU A 42 -5.08 3.84 -9.76
CA GLU A 42 -5.65 2.95 -10.77
C GLU A 42 -4.62 1.91 -11.20
N ALA A 43 -5.00 0.63 -11.26
CA ALA A 43 -4.14 -0.45 -11.69
C ALA A 43 -4.79 -1.23 -12.85
N VAL A 44 -4.08 -1.28 -13.98
CA VAL A 44 -4.45 -2.10 -15.14
C VAL A 44 -3.59 -3.37 -15.14
N TYR A 45 -4.23 -4.53 -15.23
CA TYR A 45 -3.59 -5.84 -15.20
C TYR A 45 -3.49 -6.42 -16.60
N TYR A 46 -2.34 -7.03 -16.89
CA TYR A 46 -2.06 -7.63 -18.19
C TYR A 46 -1.74 -9.10 -18.02
N ASP A 47 -2.31 -9.91 -18.93
CA ASP A 47 -1.93 -11.29 -19.12
C ASP A 47 -2.09 -11.65 -20.61
N THR A 48 -1.56 -12.79 -20.98
CA THR A 48 -1.86 -13.50 -22.23
C THR A 48 -3.27 -14.11 -22.20
N ASP A 49 -3.84 -14.37 -23.38
CA ASP A 49 -5.17 -14.97 -23.51
C ASP A 49 -5.30 -16.33 -22.78
N ASP A 50 -4.19 -17.09 -22.65
CA ASP A 50 -4.14 -18.37 -21.93
C ASP A 50 -3.85 -18.24 -20.42
N LEU A 51 -3.77 -17.01 -19.89
CA LEU A 51 -3.48 -16.68 -18.48
C LEU A 51 -2.13 -17.20 -17.98
N ARG A 52 -1.10 -17.12 -18.83
CA ARG A 52 0.23 -17.67 -18.55
C ARG A 52 0.90 -17.05 -17.33
N LEU A 53 0.73 -15.75 -17.07
CA LEU A 53 1.34 -15.10 -15.90
C LEU A 53 0.63 -15.56 -14.63
N ALA A 54 -0.70 -15.51 -14.59
CA ALA A 54 -1.48 -15.96 -13.44
C ALA A 54 -1.21 -17.44 -13.10
N ARG A 55 -1.13 -18.32 -14.10
CA ARG A 55 -0.80 -19.75 -13.91
C ARG A 55 0.59 -19.98 -13.32
N SER A 56 1.52 -19.05 -13.54
CA SER A 56 2.87 -19.09 -12.94
C SER A 56 2.99 -18.31 -11.63
N GLY A 57 1.88 -17.74 -11.12
CA GLY A 57 1.86 -16.94 -9.90
C GLY A 57 2.51 -15.56 -10.07
N VAL A 58 2.64 -15.07 -11.30
CA VAL A 58 3.20 -13.76 -11.64
C VAL A 58 2.07 -12.79 -11.93
N THR A 59 2.21 -11.55 -11.45
CA THR A 59 1.31 -10.43 -11.78
C THR A 59 2.11 -9.38 -12.54
N LEU A 60 1.58 -8.90 -13.68
CA LEU A 60 2.07 -7.72 -14.37
C LEU A 60 0.98 -6.66 -14.34
N ARG A 61 1.29 -5.48 -13.78
CA ARG A 61 0.33 -4.37 -13.72
C ARG A 61 1.00 -3.04 -14.04
N ARG A 62 0.25 -2.14 -14.67
CA ARG A 62 0.62 -0.72 -14.75
C ARG A 62 -0.25 0.05 -13.77
N ARG A 63 0.39 0.72 -12.80
CA ARG A 63 -0.29 1.63 -11.87
C ARG A 63 -0.16 3.07 -12.33
N SER A 64 -1.23 3.84 -12.18
CA SER A 64 -1.23 5.29 -12.27
C SER A 64 -1.75 5.91 -10.97
N GLY A 65 -1.38 7.18 -10.73
CA GLY A 65 -1.62 7.85 -9.45
C GLY A 65 -0.59 7.47 -8.38
N GLY A 66 -0.44 8.35 -7.39
CA GLY A 66 0.50 8.25 -6.28
C GLY A 66 1.98 8.28 -6.67
N ASP A 67 2.85 8.21 -5.66
CA ASP A 67 4.30 8.38 -5.83
C ASP A 67 4.99 7.19 -6.51
N ASP A 68 4.32 6.04 -6.58
CA ASP A 68 4.86 4.78 -7.09
C ASP A 68 4.14 4.33 -8.39
N ALA A 69 3.75 5.32 -9.21
CA ALA A 69 3.20 5.11 -10.55
C ALA A 69 4.24 4.47 -11.48
N GLY A 70 3.83 3.50 -12.29
CA GLY A 70 4.75 2.76 -13.16
C GLY A 70 4.33 1.33 -13.42
N TRP A 71 5.28 0.53 -13.91
CA TRP A 71 5.13 -0.90 -14.12
C TRP A 71 5.59 -1.68 -12.89
N HIS A 72 4.81 -2.69 -12.51
CA HIS A 72 5.00 -3.56 -11.35
C HIS A 72 4.77 -5.00 -11.73
#